data_AF-A0A7V9ZWT8-F1
#
_entry.id   AF-A0A7V9ZWT8-F1
#
_cell.length_a   1.000
_cell.length_b   1.000
_cell.length_c   1.000
_cell.angle_alpha   90.00
_cell.angle_beta   90.00
_cell.angle_gamma   90.00
#
_symmetry.space_group_name_H-M   'P 1'
#
loop_
_entity.id
_entity.type
_entity.pdbx_description
1 polymer ?
#
loop_
_entity_poly.entity_id
_entity_poly.type
_entity_poly.pdbx_seq_one_letter_code
_entity_poly.pdbx_strand_id
1 'polypeptide(L)'
;MRRLLITPLLALLLVCTVSSADAADTGWSALVIANNSPQPTPIPNELDKLQGTLKRFFNYNQYQVIGQSHEALKTGDKDWQTASKYFSLHVNSKPDANSAYRLNLQLFQEQKLLLETEA
;
A
#
# COMPACT_ATOMS: atom_id res chain seq x y z
N MET A 1 -38.77 -9.85 3.89
CA MET A 1 -37.35 -9.94 4.30
C MET A 1 -36.55 -8.97 3.45
N ARG A 2 -36.19 -7.81 4.00
CA ARG A 2 -35.49 -6.72 3.30
C ARG A 2 -33.99 -7.06 3.29
N ARG A 3 -33.47 -7.55 2.17
CA ARG A 3 -32.03 -7.80 2.00
C ARG A 3 -31.33 -6.44 2.05
N LEU A 4 -30.68 -6.13 3.18
CA LEU A 4 -29.77 -5.00 3.29
C LEU A 4 -28.59 -5.27 2.36
N LEU A 5 -28.58 -4.65 1.18
CA LEU A 5 -27.41 -4.58 0.31
C LEU A 5 -26.41 -3.65 1.00
N ILE A 6 -25.58 -4.21 1.89
CA ILE A 6 -24.40 -3.53 2.39
C ILE A 6 -23.38 -3.59 1.25
N THR A 7 -23.34 -2.54 0.42
CA THR A 7 -22.30 -2.37 -0.58
C THR A 7 -20.97 -2.28 0.16
N PRO A 8 -20.04 -3.24 0.05
CA PRO A 8 -18.75 -3.10 0.71
C PRO A 8 -18.01 -1.95 0.01
N LEU A 9 -17.84 -0.84 0.71
CA LEU A 9 -16.97 0.25 0.28
C LEU A 9 -15.54 -0.28 0.32
N LEU A 10 -15.01 -0.66 -0.85
CA LEU A 10 -13.69 -1.21 -1.02
C LEU A 10 -12.67 -0.06 -1.09
N ALA A 11 -11.89 0.14 -0.04
CA ALA A 11 -10.76 1.06 -0.08
C ALA A 11 -9.48 0.29 -0.39
N LEU A 12 -8.74 0.77 -1.39
CA LEU A 12 -7.41 0.30 -1.72
C LEU A 12 -6.40 1.24 -1.06
N LEU A 13 -5.63 0.71 -0.12
CA LEU A 13 -4.63 1.46 0.63
C LEU A 13 -3.25 1.21 0.05
N LEU A 14 -2.51 2.31 -0.15
CA LEU A 14 -1.10 2.30 -0.53
C LEU A 14 -0.28 2.48 0.74
N VAL A 15 0.58 1.52 1.02
CA VAL A 15 1.47 1.58 2.18
C VAL A 15 2.90 1.45 1.67
N CYS A 16 3.75 2.40 2.06
CA CYS A 16 5.18 2.36 1.77
C CYS A 16 5.95 2.59 3.08
N THR A 17 6.86 1.68 3.42
CA THR A 17 7.77 1.85 4.56
C THR A 17 9.21 1.77 4.06
N VAL A 18 9.99 2.79 4.40
CA VAL A 18 11.44 2.83 4.14
C VAL A 18 12.15 2.54 5.46
N SER A 19 13.06 1.57 5.46
CA SER A 19 13.91 1.27 6.62
C SER A 19 15.37 1.28 6.20
N SER A 20 16.20 2.05 6.91
CA SER A 20 17.64 2.11 6.72
C SER A 20 18.34 1.14 7.67
N ALA A 21 18.71 -0.03 7.17
CA ALA A 21 19.56 -0.99 7.86
C ALA A 21 20.58 -1.54 6.86
N ASP A 22 21.83 -1.09 7.01
CA ASP A 22 23.04 -1.57 6.31
C ASP A 22 23.05 -1.54 4.77
N ALA A 23 23.70 -0.50 4.23
CA ALA A 23 24.26 -0.38 2.86
C ALA A 23 23.32 -0.54 1.64
N ALA A 24 22.06 -0.89 1.82
CA ALA A 24 21.01 -0.78 0.82
C ALA A 24 19.69 -0.49 1.52
N ASP A 25 19.19 0.75 1.40
CA ASP A 25 17.84 1.08 1.84
C ASP A 25 16.86 0.10 1.17
N THR A 26 15.89 -0.45 1.90
CA THR A 26 14.87 -1.36 1.35
C THR A 26 13.49 -0.77 1.55
N GLY A 27 12.69 -0.81 0.50
CA GLY A 27 11.31 -0.34 0.46
C GLY A 27 10.37 -1.52 0.42
N TRP A 28 9.34 -1.48 1.26
CA TRP A 28 8.20 -2.39 1.17
C TRP A 28 6.97 -1.64 0.68
N SER A 29 6.26 -2.23 -0.28
CA SER A 29 4.98 -1.73 -0.75
C SER A 29 3.95 -2.83 -0.90
N ALA A 30 2.69 -2.48 -0.61
CA ALA A 30 1.58 -3.43 -0.66
C ALA A 30 0.28 -2.78 -1.17
N LEU A 31 -0.51 -3.63 -1.82
CA LEU A 31 -1.90 -3.38 -2.19
C LEU A 31 -2.80 -4.05 -1.15
N VAL A 32 -3.57 -3.25 -0.43
CA VAL A 32 -4.43 -3.73 0.66
C VAL A 32 -5.89 -3.40 0.38
N ILE A 33 -6.72 -4.42 0.37
CA ILE A 33 -8.18 -4.28 0.47
C ILE A 33 -8.54 -4.06 1.94
N ALA A 34 -9.22 -2.97 2.24
CA ALA A 34 -9.74 -2.69 3.57
C ALA A 34 -11.28 -2.61 3.56
N ASN A 35 -11.90 -3.23 4.56
CA ASN A 35 -13.35 -3.22 4.75
C ASN A 35 -13.72 -3.30 6.25
N ASN A 36 -15.01 -3.14 6.52
CA ASN A 36 -15.58 -3.35 7.85
C ASN A 36 -16.42 -4.63 7.87
N SER A 37 -16.11 -5.51 8.83
CA SER A 37 -16.80 -6.78 9.06
C SER A 37 -17.26 -6.87 10.52
N PRO A 38 -18.45 -7.46 10.78
CA PRO A 38 -18.89 -7.75 12.15
C PRO A 38 -18.04 -8.82 12.84
N GLN A 39 -17.35 -9.67 12.08
CA GLN A 39 -16.39 -10.66 12.57
C GLN A 39 -15.10 -10.52 11.76
N PRO A 40 -14.21 -9.59 12.15
CA PRO A 40 -12.98 -9.34 11.39
C PRO A 40 -12.04 -10.53 11.50
N THR A 41 -11.39 -10.85 10.39
CA THR A 41 -10.26 -11.80 10.40
C THR A 41 -9.04 -11.18 11.07
N PRO A 42 -8.09 -12.00 11.58
CA PRO A 42 -6.82 -11.50 12.07
C PRO A 42 -6.12 -10.61 11.05
N ILE A 43 -5.46 -9.55 11.51
CA ILE A 43 -4.70 -8.67 10.63
C ILE A 43 -3.49 -9.41 10.05
N PRO A 44 -3.16 -9.22 8.76
CA PRO A 44 -1.90 -9.73 8.20
C PRO A 44 -0.69 -9.21 9.00
N ASN A 45 0.30 -10.07 9.22
CA ASN A 45 1.49 -9.74 10.05
C ASN A 45 2.24 -8.53 9.50
N GLU A 46 2.25 -8.34 8.19
CA GLU A 46 2.89 -7.21 7.50
C GLU A 46 2.25 -5.86 7.88
N LEU A 47 0.96 -5.86 8.26
CA LEU A 47 0.22 -4.67 8.64
C LEU A 47 0.08 -4.49 10.15
N ASP A 48 0.60 -5.42 10.96
CA ASP A 48 0.45 -5.40 12.42
C ASP A 48 0.96 -4.08 13.03
N LYS A 49 2.16 -3.64 12.60
CA LYS A 49 2.76 -2.36 13.02
C LYS A 49 1.95 -1.13 12.59
N LEU A 50 1.09 -1.26 11.58
CA LEU A 50 0.29 -0.18 11.01
C LEU A 50 -1.17 -0.23 11.47
N GLN A 51 -1.59 -1.29 12.17
CA GLN A 51 -2.98 -1.51 12.58
C GLN A 51 -3.59 -0.28 13.25
N GLY A 52 -2.86 0.33 14.20
CA GLY A 52 -3.31 1.51 14.93
C GLY A 52 -3.56 2.71 14.01
N THR A 53 -2.62 2.96 13.08
CA THR A 53 -2.71 4.01 12.07
C THR A 53 -3.87 3.76 11.12
N LEU A 54 -3.98 2.54 10.59
CA LEU A 54 -5.03 2.15 9.64
C LEU A 54 -6.42 2.32 10.24
N LYS A 55 -6.60 1.85 11.49
CA LYS A 55 -7.86 2.02 12.22
C LYS A 55 -8.16 3.50 12.52
N ARG A 56 -7.15 4.29 12.88
CA ARG A 56 -7.32 5.71 13.23
C ARG A 56 -7.73 6.57 12.03
N PHE A 57 -7.11 6.37 10.87
CA PHE A 57 -7.31 7.23 9.70
C PHE A 57 -8.42 6.74 8.78
N PHE A 58 -8.59 5.43 8.63
CA PHE A 58 -9.54 4.86 7.67
C PHE A 58 -10.73 4.14 8.33
N ASN A 59 -10.69 3.92 9.65
CA ASN A 59 -11.76 3.29 10.43
C ASN A 59 -12.23 1.93 9.87
N TYR A 60 -11.31 1.18 9.26
CA TYR A 60 -11.52 -0.20 8.84
C TYR A 60 -11.07 -1.18 9.93
N ASN A 61 -11.69 -2.37 9.98
CA ASN A 61 -11.37 -3.41 10.96
C ASN A 61 -10.93 -4.74 10.34
N GLN A 62 -11.00 -4.88 9.01
CA GLN A 62 -10.55 -6.05 8.28
C GLN A 62 -9.69 -5.61 7.09
N TYR A 63 -8.58 -6.33 6.88
CA TYR A 63 -7.55 -6.01 5.90
C TYR A 63 -7.10 -7.28 5.18
N GLN A 64 -6.93 -7.18 3.88
CA GLN A 64 -6.40 -8.26 3.04
C GLN A 64 -5.32 -7.71 2.11
N VAL A 65 -4.10 -8.23 2.24
CA VAL A 65 -3.02 -7.95 1.28
C VAL A 65 -3.29 -8.75 0.01
N ILE A 66 -3.41 -8.06 -1.13
CA ILE A 66 -3.69 -8.68 -2.44
C ILE A 66 -2.49 -8.60 -3.41
N GLY A 67 -1.43 -7.93 -3.00
CA GLY A 67 -0.14 -7.85 -3.69
C GLY A 67 0.87 -7.17 -2.77
N GLN A 68 2.13 -7.62 -2.78
CA GLN A 68 3.21 -6.99 -2.04
C GLN A 68 4.56 -7.21 -2.74
N SER A 69 5.48 -6.27 -2.53
CA SER A 69 6.86 -6.38 -3.01
C SER A 69 7.84 -5.80 -1.98
N HIS A 70 9.03 -6.40 -1.91
CA HIS A 70 10.16 -5.88 -1.16
C HIS A 70 11.29 -5.62 -2.15
N GLU A 71 11.74 -4.37 -2.25
CA GLU A 71 12.73 -3.96 -3.25
C GLU A 71 13.83 -3.11 -2.61
N ALA A 72 15.05 -3.26 -3.11
CA ALA A 72 16.17 -2.44 -2.67
C ALA A 72 16.10 -1.06 -3.33
N LEU A 73 15.99 -0.02 -2.49
CA LEU A 73 16.14 1.41 -2.77
C LEU A 73 17.60 1.74 -3.09
N LYS A 74 18.19 1.06 -4.08
CA LYS A 74 19.49 1.48 -4.62
C LYS A 74 19.30 2.85 -5.28
N THR A 75 20.16 3.80 -4.92
CA THR A 75 20.19 5.18 -5.40
C THR A 75 20.12 5.25 -6.93
N GLY A 76 19.03 5.84 -7.43
CA GLY A 76 18.72 6.03 -8.86
C GLY A 76 17.22 6.10 -9.08
N ASP A 77 16.78 6.68 -10.20
CA ASP A 77 15.38 6.65 -10.65
C ASP A 77 14.97 5.17 -10.81
N LYS A 78 14.21 4.66 -9.84
CA LYS A 78 13.71 3.28 -9.89
C LYS A 78 12.20 3.29 -9.79
N ASP A 79 11.61 2.68 -10.81
CA ASP A 79 10.21 2.29 -10.85
C ASP A 79 10.14 0.88 -10.26
N TRP A 80 9.62 0.74 -9.03
CA TRP A 80 9.26 -0.59 -8.53
C TRP A 80 7.76 -0.79 -8.58
N GLN A 81 7.35 -2.02 -8.84
CA GLN A 81 5.95 -2.34 -9.08
C GLN A 81 5.46 -3.43 -8.12
N THR A 82 4.40 -3.12 -7.38
CA THR A 82 3.60 -4.11 -6.66
C THR A 82 2.36 -4.42 -7.49
N ALA A 83 2.18 -5.66 -7.92
CA ALA A 83 1.01 -6.06 -8.70
C ALA A 83 0.11 -7.04 -7.94
N SER A 84 -1.17 -6.99 -8.28
CA SER A 84 -2.21 -7.97 -7.98
C SER A 84 -2.86 -8.41 -9.30
N LYS A 85 -3.95 -9.19 -9.23
CA LYS A 85 -4.66 -9.64 -10.43
C LYS A 85 -5.18 -8.50 -11.33
N TYR A 86 -5.60 -7.38 -10.73
CA TYR A 86 -6.24 -6.27 -11.46
C TYR A 86 -5.63 -4.92 -11.20
N PHE A 87 -4.84 -4.77 -10.14
CA PHE A 87 -4.25 -3.50 -9.75
C PHE A 87 -2.74 -3.59 -9.72
N SER A 88 -2.05 -2.53 -10.12
CA SER A 88 -0.63 -2.35 -9.86
C SER A 88 -0.37 -1.01 -9.21
N LEU A 89 0.51 -1.01 -8.22
CA LEU A 89 1.12 0.17 -7.64
C LEU A 89 2.50 0.30 -8.23
N HIS A 90 2.77 1.40 -8.90
CA HIS A 90 4.10 1.79 -9.34
C HIS A 90 4.61 2.84 -8.36
N VAL A 91 5.84 2.67 -7.90
CA VAL A 91 6.49 3.62 -7.01
C VAL A 91 7.78 4.04 -7.68
N ASN A 92 7.84 5.32 -8.00
CA ASN A 92 9.01 5.94 -8.58
C ASN A 92 9.68 6.72 -7.44
N SER A 93 10.88 6.29 -7.03
CA SER A 93 11.64 7.02 -6.03
C SER A 93 12.69 7.91 -6.67
N LYS A 94 12.78 9.14 -6.15
CA LYS A 94 13.85 10.08 -6.48
C LYS A 94 14.59 10.47 -5.21
N PRO A 95 15.92 10.49 -5.21
CA PRO A 95 16.66 11.03 -4.08
C PRO A 95 16.33 12.52 -3.91
N ASP A 96 16.08 12.93 -2.66
CA ASP A 96 15.88 14.33 -2.26
C ASP A 96 17.01 14.76 -1.30
N ALA A 97 17.00 16.00 -0.84
CA ALA A 97 18.00 16.53 0.08
C ALA A 97 18.09 15.68 1.37
N ASN A 98 19.32 15.54 1.89
CA ASN A 98 19.62 14.88 3.17
C ASN A 98 19.28 13.38 3.25
N SER A 99 19.48 12.61 2.17
CA SER A 99 19.20 11.17 2.15
C SER A 99 17.72 10.83 2.34
N ALA A 100 16.83 11.78 2.06
CA ALA A 100 15.41 11.53 1.94
C ALA A 100 15.08 11.03 0.52
N TYR A 101 13.91 10.43 0.37
CA TYR A 101 13.38 10.02 -0.93
C TYR A 101 12.05 10.73 -1.15
N ARG A 102 11.88 11.34 -2.33
CA ARG A 102 10.56 11.75 -2.82
C ARG A 102 9.96 10.57 -3.57
N LEU A 103 8.74 10.20 -3.21
CA LEU A 103 8.05 9.09 -3.86
C LEU A 103 6.92 9.64 -4.73
N ASN A 104 6.85 9.17 -5.97
CA ASN A 104 5.68 9.30 -6.82
C ASN A 104 4.99 7.94 -6.88
N LEU A 105 3.75 7.89 -6.42
CA LEU A 105 2.94 6.68 -6.30
C LEU A 105 1.84 6.73 -7.36
N GLN A 106 1.82 5.73 -8.25
CA GLN A 106 0.83 5.60 -9.30
C GLN A 106 0.07 4.29 -9.13
N LEU A 107 -1.25 4.38 -8.95
CA LEU A 107 -2.14 3.24 -8.89
C LEU A 107 -2.81 3.04 -10.24
N PHE A 108 -2.61 1.86 -10.82
CA PHE A 108 -3.26 1.42 -12.05
C PHE A 108 -4.29 0.34 -11.74
N GLN A 109 -5.35 0.32 -12.54
CA GLN A 109 -6.18 -0.86 -12.74
C GLN A 109 -5.95 -1.33 -14.17
N GLU A 110 -5.39 -2.53 -14.31
CA GLU A 110 -4.86 -3.05 -15.57
C GLU A 110 -3.85 -2.07 -16.19
N GLN A 111 -4.23 -1.34 -17.24
CA GLN A 111 -3.39 -0.34 -17.91
C GLN A 111 -3.86 1.10 -17.66
N LYS A 112 -4.94 1.28 -16.90
CA LYS A 112 -5.54 2.60 -16.65
C LYS A 112 -5.03 3.18 -15.34
N LEU A 113 -4.40 4.35 -15.40
CA LEU A 113 -4.07 5.14 -14.22
C LEU A 113 -5.35 5.59 -13.50
N LEU A 114 -5.47 5.23 -12.23
CA LEU A 114 -6.59 5.60 -11.36
C LEU A 114 -6.25 6.75 -10.42
N LEU A 115 -5.02 6.76 -9.90
CA LEU A 115 -4.56 7.75 -8.94
C LEU A 115 -3.05 7.94 -9.10
N GLU A 116 -2.61 9.19 -8.97
CA GLU A 116 -1.20 9.56 -8.84
C GLU A 116 -1.06 10.53 -7.67
N THR A 117 -0.06 10.30 -6.81
CA THR A 117 0.22 11.17 -5.67
C THR A 117 1.71 11.20 -5.35
N GLU A 118 2.16 12.30 -4.74
CA GLU A 118 3.50 12.39 -4.16
C GLU A 118 3.45 12.10 -2.65
N ALA A 119 4.56 11.58 -2.10
CA ALA A 119 4.75 11.30 -0.67
C ALA A 119 6.19 11.57 -0.23
#